data_AF-A0A5J4U189-F1
#
_entry.id   AF-A0A5J4U189-F1
#
_cell.length_a   1.000
_cell.length_b   1.000
_cell.length_c   1.000
_cell.angle_alpha   90.00
_cell.angle_beta   90.00
_cell.angle_gamma   90.00
#
_symmetry.space_group_name_H-M   'P 1'
#
loop_
_entity.id
_entity.type
_entity.pdbx_description
1 polymer ?
#
loop_
_entity_poly.entity_id
_entity_poly.type
_entity_poly.pdbx_seq_one_letter_code
_entity_poly.pdbx_strand_id
1 'polypeptide(L)'
;GQEQEGDGNREPLTLLPVMRTNFEPYDKGRELILEAARAVMDAMTEFESEGSKSFNQVLVAMRHLISSVKKQFAWEEHEMCHRVGVTEFEVKRKIDEMGKNQQEDPDVFGVVKINEHQQSHIIIRQRLTLLYDSIFQAERNKKGDKQEIDQQENEGKDIIKKKPSLSSRLWHKFQINVLGASDNSHICAVGTTARNVLLQLFDSHFSEEDIKVSELLIKLEEKDTQDD
;
A
#
# COMPACT_ATOMS: atom_id res chain seq x y z
N GLY A 1 -23.35 -26.75 4.03
CA GLY A 1 -22.69 -26.36 2.77
C GLY A 1 -23.60 -25.36 2.11
N GLN A 2 -23.30 -24.08 2.30
CA GLN A 2 -24.01 -22.99 1.63
C GLN A 2 -23.15 -22.52 0.48
N GLU A 3 -23.85 -22.29 -0.62
CA GLU A 3 -23.34 -22.13 -1.97
C GLU A 3 -22.57 -20.81 -2.10
N GLN A 4 -21.39 -20.89 -2.71
CA GLN A 4 -20.67 -19.72 -3.21
C GLN A 4 -21.43 -19.17 -4.41
N GLU A 5 -22.37 -18.26 -4.16
CA GLU A 5 -22.94 -17.42 -5.21
C GLU A 5 -21.93 -16.35 -5.64
N GLY A 6 -21.37 -16.55 -6.84
CA GLY A 6 -21.16 -15.49 -7.82
C GLY A 6 -20.23 -14.32 -7.46
N ASP A 7 -18.93 -14.58 -7.30
CA ASP A 7 -17.90 -13.52 -7.23
C ASP A 7 -17.43 -13.08 -8.64
N GLY A 8 -18.38 -12.78 -9.53
CA GLY A 8 -18.10 -12.46 -10.94
C GLY A 8 -18.04 -10.96 -11.25
N ASN A 9 -18.43 -10.09 -10.32
CA ASN A 9 -18.61 -8.66 -10.59
C ASN A 9 -18.47 -7.78 -9.33
N ARG A 10 -17.57 -8.13 -8.40
CA ARG A 10 -17.31 -7.31 -7.21
C ARG A 10 -16.44 -6.11 -7.55
N GLU A 11 -16.79 -4.95 -6.99
CA GLU A 11 -15.90 -3.80 -7.03
C GLU A 11 -14.66 -4.08 -6.17
N PRO A 12 -13.45 -4.00 -6.76
CA PRO A 12 -12.21 -4.23 -6.03
C PRO A 12 -12.06 -3.23 -4.87
N LEU A 13 -11.33 -3.66 -3.82
CA LEU A 13 -11.07 -2.87 -2.62
C LEU A 13 -12.35 -2.43 -1.90
N THR A 14 -13.26 -3.37 -1.66
CA THR A 14 -14.47 -3.14 -0.87
C THR A 14 -14.38 -3.93 0.43
N LEU A 15 -14.75 -3.31 1.56
CA LEU A 15 -14.70 -4.01 2.85
C LEU A 15 -15.73 -5.14 2.85
N LEU A 16 -15.24 -6.38 2.85
CA LEU A 16 -16.11 -7.55 2.87
C LEU A 16 -16.65 -7.81 4.27
N PRO A 17 -17.82 -8.47 4.41
CA PRO A 17 -18.33 -8.86 5.73
C PRO A 17 -17.32 -9.69 6.54
N VAL A 18 -16.58 -10.58 5.86
CA VAL A 18 -15.51 -11.39 6.46
C VAL A 18 -14.25 -10.61 6.82
N MET A 19 -14.21 -9.30 6.56
CA MET A 19 -13.12 -8.39 6.92
C MET A 19 -13.55 -7.41 8.02
N ARG A 20 -14.82 -7.47 8.45
CA ARG A 20 -15.37 -6.60 9.51
C ARG A 20 -15.02 -7.15 10.87
N THR A 21 -14.67 -6.24 11.77
CA THR A 21 -14.40 -6.50 13.19
C THR A 21 -15.67 -6.38 14.03
N ASN A 22 -16.75 -5.85 13.44
CA ASN A 22 -17.97 -5.43 14.10
C ASN A 22 -17.71 -4.37 15.16
N PHE A 23 -16.67 -3.55 14.97
CA PHE A 23 -16.35 -2.41 15.80
C PHE A 23 -16.18 -1.20 14.89
N GLU A 24 -17.16 -0.28 14.92
CA GLU A 24 -17.27 0.84 13.98
C GLU A 24 -15.96 1.62 13.79
N PRO A 25 -15.19 1.96 14.85
CA PRO A 25 -13.95 2.71 14.67
C PRO A 25 -12.89 1.98 13.83
N TYR A 26 -12.81 0.65 13.94
CA TYR A 26 -11.89 -0.17 13.14
C TYR A 26 -12.41 -0.28 11.71
N ASP A 27 -13.68 -0.66 11.55
CA ASP A 27 -14.28 -0.90 10.24
C ASP A 27 -14.30 0.36 9.37
N LYS A 28 -14.64 1.52 9.95
CA LYS A 28 -14.58 2.81 9.25
C LYS A 28 -13.17 3.19 8.83
N GLY A 29 -12.19 2.88 9.67
CA GLY A 29 -10.78 3.04 9.34
C GLY A 29 -10.38 2.23 8.10
N ARG A 30 -10.81 0.97 8.04
CA ARG A 30 -10.59 0.07 6.91
C ARG A 30 -11.28 0.58 5.65
N GLU A 31 -12.53 1.03 5.75
CA GLU A 31 -13.28 1.62 4.64
C GLU A 31 -12.56 2.84 4.06
N LEU A 32 -12.05 3.76 4.89
CA LEU A 32 -11.29 4.93 4.45
C LEU A 32 -9.98 4.56 3.73
N ILE A 33 -9.28 3.52 4.19
CA ILE A 33 -8.07 3.03 3.53
C ILE A 33 -8.42 2.47 2.15
N LEU A 34 -9.45 1.63 2.07
CA LEU A 34 -9.89 1.00 0.84
C LEU A 34 -10.42 2.02 -0.18
N GLU A 35 -11.16 3.03 0.27
CA GLU A 35 -11.61 4.15 -0.55
C GLU A 35 -10.42 4.95 -1.12
N ALA A 36 -9.43 5.28 -0.28
CA ALA A 36 -8.24 5.98 -0.73
C ALA A 36 -7.42 5.15 -1.73
N ALA A 37 -7.39 3.83 -1.56
CA ALA A 37 -6.72 2.93 -2.49
C ALA A 37 -7.47 2.80 -3.83
N ARG A 38 -8.81 2.82 -3.80
CA ARG A 38 -9.64 2.91 -5.01
C ARG A 38 -9.39 4.19 -5.80
N ALA A 39 -9.31 5.33 -5.12
CA ALA A 39 -9.00 6.60 -5.76
C ALA A 39 -7.65 6.59 -6.50
N VAL A 40 -6.66 5.81 -6.02
CA VAL A 40 -5.39 5.60 -6.75
C VAL A 40 -5.63 4.82 -8.03
N MET A 41 -6.38 3.72 -7.97
CA MET A 41 -6.69 2.91 -9.15
C MET A 41 -7.46 3.72 -10.19
N ASP A 42 -8.43 4.52 -9.77
CA ASP A 42 -9.22 5.36 -10.65
C ASP A 42 -8.33 6.41 -11.33
N ALA A 43 -7.49 7.11 -10.55
CA ALA A 43 -6.53 8.07 -11.11
C ALA A 43 -5.56 7.43 -12.11
N MET A 44 -5.13 6.18 -11.89
CA MET A 44 -4.31 5.44 -12.85
C MET A 44 -5.10 5.10 -14.13
N THR A 45 -6.37 4.69 -14.00
CA THR A 45 -7.22 4.32 -15.14
C THR A 45 -7.51 5.53 -16.00
N GLU A 46 -7.84 6.65 -15.37
CA GLU A 46 -8.05 7.93 -16.04
C GLU A 46 -6.79 8.40 -16.78
N PHE A 47 -5.61 8.26 -16.16
CA PHE A 47 -4.33 8.59 -16.81
C PHE A 47 -4.07 7.72 -18.05
N GLU A 48 -4.33 6.41 -17.95
CA GLU A 48 -4.12 5.45 -19.05
C GLU A 48 -5.13 5.62 -20.20
N SER A 49 -6.39 5.92 -19.87
CA SER A 49 -7.50 5.99 -20.84
C SER A 49 -7.63 7.36 -21.51
N GLU A 50 -7.45 8.46 -20.77
CA GLU A 50 -7.76 9.80 -21.27
C GLU A 50 -6.54 10.51 -21.88
N GLY A 51 -5.32 9.98 -21.71
CA GLY A 51 -4.06 10.44 -22.32
C GLY A 51 -3.65 11.91 -22.05
N SER A 52 -4.53 12.69 -21.40
CA SER A 52 -4.50 14.13 -21.26
C SER A 52 -4.52 14.58 -19.79
N LYS A 53 -4.93 13.71 -18.86
CA LYS A 53 -4.86 13.96 -17.42
C LYS A 53 -3.43 13.82 -16.92
N SER A 54 -3.05 14.73 -16.02
CA SER A 54 -1.68 14.81 -15.49
C SER A 54 -1.42 13.67 -14.52
N PHE A 55 -0.30 12.97 -14.68
CA PHE A 55 0.20 11.94 -13.76
C PHE A 55 0.34 12.43 -12.29
N ASN A 56 0.34 13.75 -12.09
CA ASN A 56 0.25 14.36 -10.76
C ASN A 56 -0.96 13.87 -9.95
N GLN A 57 -2.11 13.59 -10.57
CA GLN A 57 -3.30 13.11 -9.85
C GLN A 57 -3.05 11.75 -9.18
N VAL A 58 -2.33 10.85 -9.86
CA VAL A 58 -1.91 9.56 -9.30
C VAL A 58 -1.02 9.77 -8.07
N LEU A 59 -0.08 10.71 -8.15
CA LEU A 59 0.80 11.05 -7.01
C LEU A 59 0.06 11.72 -5.86
N VAL A 60 -0.96 12.54 -6.13
CA VAL A 60 -1.82 13.11 -5.08
C VAL A 60 -2.62 12.00 -4.39
N ALA A 61 -3.25 11.11 -5.15
CA ALA A 61 -4.01 9.99 -4.62
C ALA A 61 -3.13 9.05 -3.77
N MET A 62 -1.92 8.72 -4.24
CA MET A 62 -0.98 7.90 -3.48
C MET A 62 -0.54 8.55 -2.16
N ARG A 63 -0.29 9.87 -2.15
CA ARG A 63 0.03 10.59 -0.91
C ARG A 63 -1.14 10.60 0.06
N HIS A 64 -2.36 10.73 -0.46
CA HIS A 64 -3.57 10.64 0.36
C HIS A 64 -3.70 9.25 1.00
N LEU A 65 -3.55 8.18 0.21
CA LEU A 65 -3.55 6.79 0.71
C LEU A 65 -2.51 6.58 1.82
N ILE A 66 -1.25 6.97 1.58
CA ILE A 66 -0.18 6.85 2.59
C ILE A 66 -0.54 7.60 3.88
N SER A 67 -1.12 8.79 3.76
CA SER A 67 -1.55 9.59 4.91
C SER A 67 -2.69 8.91 5.68
N SER A 68 -3.69 8.38 4.98
CA SER A 68 -4.83 7.67 5.58
C SER A 68 -4.37 6.42 6.32
N VAL A 69 -3.55 5.59 5.68
CA VAL A 69 -2.96 4.38 6.28
C VAL A 69 -2.12 4.72 7.51
N LYS A 70 -1.25 5.73 7.41
CA LYS A 70 -0.42 6.16 8.55
C LYS A 70 -1.27 6.58 9.74
N LYS A 71 -2.32 7.39 9.51
CA LYS A 71 -3.18 7.90 10.57
C LYS A 71 -3.98 6.77 11.23
N GLN A 72 -4.57 5.90 10.41
CA GLN A 72 -5.39 4.80 10.91
C GLN A 72 -4.57 3.80 11.71
N PHE A 73 -3.43 3.36 11.16
CA PHE A 73 -2.57 2.40 11.85
C PHE A 73 -2.00 2.97 13.14
N ALA A 74 -1.58 4.24 13.18
CA ALA A 74 -1.09 4.84 14.42
C ALA A 74 -2.18 4.90 15.52
N TRP A 75 -3.43 5.15 15.11
CA TRP A 75 -4.56 5.11 16.04
C TRP A 75 -4.84 3.69 16.54
N GLU A 76 -4.86 2.70 15.65
CA GLU A 76 -5.10 1.30 15.98
C GLU A 76 -4.00 0.71 16.87
N GLU A 77 -2.73 1.00 16.57
CA GLU A 77 -1.57 0.59 17.38
C GLU A 77 -1.67 1.14 18.81
N HIS A 78 -2.06 2.41 18.95
CA HIS A 78 -2.30 3.03 20.25
C HIS A 78 -3.47 2.38 21.00
N GLU A 79 -4.57 2.14 20.30
CA GLU A 79 -5.79 1.57 20.86
C GLU A 79 -5.57 0.13 21.35
N MET A 80 -4.86 -0.70 20.58
CA MET A 80 -4.50 -2.07 20.99
C MET A 80 -3.65 -2.07 22.27
N CYS A 81 -2.64 -1.21 22.34
CA CYS A 81 -1.80 -1.03 23.51
C CYS A 81 -2.62 -0.59 24.73
N HIS A 82 -3.49 0.41 24.55
CA HIS A 82 -4.37 0.91 25.60
C HIS A 82 -5.31 -0.17 26.14
N ARG A 83 -5.89 -1.00 25.27
CA ARG A 83 -6.80 -2.10 25.64
C ARG A 83 -6.14 -3.18 26.49
N VAL A 84 -4.85 -3.45 26.27
CA VAL A 84 -4.07 -4.42 27.06
C VAL A 84 -3.37 -3.76 28.26
N GLY A 85 -3.52 -2.44 28.43
CA GLY A 85 -2.91 -1.71 29.55
C GLY A 85 -1.39 -1.70 29.49
N VAL A 86 -0.82 -1.74 28.28
CA VAL A 86 0.63 -1.71 28.05
C VAL A 86 1.00 -0.54 27.14
N THR A 87 2.20 -0.01 27.31
CA THR A 87 2.79 0.96 26.39
C THR A 87 3.52 0.27 25.24
N GLU A 88 3.70 0.96 24.11
CA GLU A 88 4.52 0.46 23.00
C GLU A 88 5.95 0.07 23.44
N PHE A 89 6.51 0.84 24.39
CA PHE A 89 7.82 0.54 24.96
C PHE A 89 7.83 -0.78 25.74
N GLU A 90 6.78 -1.06 26.51
CA GLU A 90 6.64 -2.32 27.25
C GLU A 90 6.40 -3.51 26.34
N VAL A 91 5.63 -3.34 25.26
CA VAL A 91 5.48 -4.35 24.21
C VAL A 91 6.85 -4.73 23.65
N LYS A 92 7.63 -3.72 23.24
CA LYS A 92 8.97 -3.95 22.70
C LYS A 92 9.92 -4.58 23.72
N ARG A 93 9.95 -4.07 24.95
CA ARG A 93 10.79 -4.60 26.03
C ARG A 93 10.47 -6.06 26.33
N LYS A 94 9.19 -6.42 26.45
CA LYS A 94 8.75 -7.80 26.69
C LYS A 94 9.13 -8.72 25.53
N ILE A 95 9.01 -8.25 24.28
CA ILE A 95 9.44 -9.00 23.09
C ILE A 95 10.96 -9.24 23.11
N ASP A 96 11.75 -8.22 23.43
CA ASP A 96 13.20 -8.32 23.54
C ASP A 96 13.63 -9.28 24.66
N GLU A 97 12.91 -9.27 25.80
CA GLU A 97 13.15 -10.15 26.95
C GLU A 97 12.79 -11.62 26.68
N MET A 98 11.76 -11.88 25.86
CA MET A 98 11.37 -13.24 25.46
C MET A 98 12.43 -13.92 24.57
N GLY A 99 13.29 -13.16 23.90
CA GLY A 99 14.32 -13.71 23.01
C GLY A 99 13.72 -14.66 21.95
N LYS A 100 14.39 -15.80 21.71
CA LYS A 100 13.94 -16.81 20.72
C LYS A 100 12.95 -17.85 21.27
N ASN A 101 12.72 -17.88 22.57
CA ASN A 101 11.86 -18.88 23.21
C ASN A 101 10.51 -18.22 23.49
N GLN A 102 9.68 -18.16 22.44
CA GLN A 102 8.28 -17.76 22.52
C GLN A 102 7.48 -18.87 23.22
N GLN A 103 7.70 -19.07 24.52
CA GLN A 103 6.85 -19.93 25.30
C GLN A 103 5.66 -19.08 25.73
N GLU A 104 4.48 -19.46 25.23
CA GLU A 104 3.20 -18.77 25.40
C GLU A 104 2.80 -18.75 26.88
N ASP A 105 3.30 -17.76 27.62
CA ASP A 105 2.66 -17.35 28.87
C ASP A 105 1.33 -16.67 28.48
N PRO A 106 0.17 -17.12 28.99
CA PRO A 106 -1.12 -16.53 28.67
C PRO A 106 -1.22 -15.02 29.00
N ASP A 107 -0.43 -14.50 29.95
CA ASP A 107 -0.33 -13.05 30.23
C ASP A 107 0.53 -12.28 29.19
N VAL A 108 1.26 -13.01 28.34
CA VAL A 108 2.17 -12.48 27.31
C VAL A 108 1.65 -12.72 25.89
N PHE A 109 0.62 -13.56 25.74
CA PHE A 109 -0.02 -13.85 24.46
C PHE A 109 -0.52 -12.59 23.74
N GLY A 110 -1.12 -11.64 24.47
CA GLY A 110 -1.58 -10.37 23.92
C GLY A 110 -0.45 -9.51 23.35
N VAL A 111 0.73 -9.55 23.98
CA VAL A 111 1.90 -8.74 23.58
C VAL A 111 2.52 -9.25 22.28
N VAL A 112 2.59 -10.57 22.10
CA VAL A 112 3.09 -11.18 20.85
C VAL A 112 2.17 -10.82 19.69
N LYS A 113 0.86 -10.96 19.87
CA LYS A 113 -0.14 -10.66 18.83
C LYS A 113 -0.16 -9.19 18.44
N ILE A 114 -0.11 -8.28 19.43
CA ILE A 114 0.02 -6.84 19.17
C ILE A 114 1.28 -6.53 18.36
N ASN A 115 2.42 -7.13 18.74
CA ASN A 115 3.67 -6.90 18.01
C ASN A 115 3.61 -7.45 16.58
N GLU A 116 3.07 -8.66 16.37
CA GLU A 116 2.85 -9.22 15.03
C GLU A 116 1.99 -8.29 14.16
N HIS A 117 0.90 -7.76 14.71
CA HIS A 117 0.02 -6.82 14.02
C HIS A 117 0.73 -5.50 13.68
N GLN A 118 1.49 -4.94 14.63
CA GLN A 118 2.34 -3.75 14.42
C GLN A 118 3.38 -3.97 13.31
N GLN A 119 4.00 -5.16 13.23
CA GLN A 119 4.93 -5.49 12.15
C GLN A 119 4.22 -5.51 10.79
N SER A 120 2.98 -6.02 10.73
CA SER A 120 2.19 -5.99 9.50
C SER A 120 1.94 -4.55 9.01
N HIS A 121 1.60 -3.63 9.92
CA HIS A 121 1.44 -2.20 9.62
C HIS A 121 2.73 -1.57 9.08
N ILE A 122 3.88 -1.89 9.68
CA ILE A 122 5.20 -1.41 9.23
C ILE A 122 5.47 -1.86 7.80
N ILE A 123 5.23 -3.14 7.49
CA ILE A 123 5.46 -3.71 6.16
C ILE A 123 4.60 -3.00 5.11
N ILE A 124 3.31 -2.78 5.42
CA ILE A 124 2.39 -2.10 4.49
C ILE A 124 2.85 -0.66 4.25
N ARG A 125 3.18 0.10 5.30
CA ARG A 125 3.70 1.47 5.17
C ARG A 125 4.97 1.53 4.31
N GLN A 126 5.89 0.58 4.50
CA GLN A 126 7.11 0.48 3.69
C GLN A 126 6.79 0.19 2.22
N ARG A 127 5.92 -0.79 1.95
CA ARG A 127 5.52 -1.16 0.58
C ARG A 127 4.82 -0.01 -0.15
N LEU A 128 3.94 0.72 0.52
CA LEU A 128 3.29 1.91 -0.05
C LEU A 128 4.28 3.02 -0.37
N THR A 129 5.29 3.22 0.49
CA THR A 129 6.35 4.21 0.25
C THR A 129 7.18 3.82 -0.98
N LEU A 130 7.62 2.55 -1.07
CA LEU A 130 8.36 2.05 -2.23
C LEU A 130 7.54 2.14 -3.52
N LEU A 131 6.23 1.87 -3.44
CA LEU A 131 5.32 2.01 -4.56
C LEU A 131 5.22 3.46 -5.03
N TYR A 132 5.05 4.41 -4.10
CA TYR A 132 5.05 5.83 -4.41
C TYR A 132 6.35 6.27 -5.07
N ASP A 133 7.51 5.86 -4.53
CA ASP A 133 8.81 6.21 -5.09
C ASP A 133 8.98 5.67 -6.52
N SER A 134 8.51 4.45 -6.77
CA SER A 134 8.54 3.82 -8.10
C SER A 134 7.69 4.59 -9.11
N ILE A 135 6.48 4.99 -8.71
CA ILE A 135 5.57 5.81 -9.51
C ILE A 135 6.18 7.19 -9.78
N PHE A 136 6.75 7.83 -8.75
CA PHE A 136 7.38 9.15 -8.87
C PHE A 136 8.62 9.13 -9.78
N GLN A 137 9.46 8.11 -9.68
CA GLN A 137 10.61 7.94 -10.56
C GLN A 137 10.19 7.73 -12.02
N ALA A 138 9.14 6.95 -12.27
CA ALA A 138 8.59 6.78 -13.61
C ALA A 138 8.13 8.11 -14.23
N GLU A 139 7.52 9.00 -13.44
CA GLU A 139 7.15 10.34 -13.90
C GLU A 139 8.38 11.21 -14.23
N ARG A 140 9.40 11.17 -13.36
CA ARG A 140 10.63 11.97 -13.55
C ARG A 140 11.38 11.56 -14.81
N ASN A 141 11.47 10.26 -15.08
CA ASN A 141 12.15 9.75 -16.28
C ASN A 141 11.45 10.26 -17.55
N LYS A 142 10.11 10.22 -17.61
CA LYS A 142 9.33 10.80 -18.73
C LYS A 142 9.61 12.30 -18.94
N LYS A 143 9.77 13.08 -17.86
CA LYS A 143 10.07 14.52 -17.95
C LYS A 143 11.51 14.79 -18.41
N GLY A 144 12.47 13.95 -17.99
CA GLY A 144 13.86 14.03 -18.42
C GLY A 144 14.04 13.72 -19.91
N ASP A 145 13.36 12.68 -20.40
CA ASP A 145 13.45 12.27 -21.81
C ASP A 145 12.82 13.30 -22.76
N LYS A 146 11.72 13.96 -22.35
CA LYS A 146 11.15 15.08 -23.11
C LYS A 146 12.10 16.28 -23.22
N GLN A 147 12.82 16.61 -22.15
CA GLN A 147 13.79 17.72 -22.18
C GLN A 147 15.02 17.42 -23.05
N GLU A 148 15.48 16.16 -23.13
CA GLU A 148 16.59 15.79 -24.02
C GLU A 148 16.18 15.75 -25.50
N ILE A 149 14.93 15.38 -25.81
CA ILE A 149 14.38 15.37 -27.18
C ILE A 149 14.16 16.80 -27.70
N ASP A 150 13.55 17.68 -26.90
CA ASP A 150 13.31 19.08 -27.29
C ASP A 150 14.63 19.88 -27.44
N GLN A 151 15.70 19.47 -26.76
CA GLN A 151 17.05 20.04 -26.94
C GLN A 151 17.80 19.47 -28.15
N GLN A 152 17.45 18.27 -28.65
CA GLN A 152 18.06 17.73 -29.86
C GLN A 152 17.50 18.34 -31.15
N GLU A 153 16.25 18.82 -31.14
CA GLU A 153 15.67 19.51 -32.30
C GLU A 153 16.10 20.99 -32.43
N ASN A 154 16.65 21.60 -31.36
CA ASN A 154 16.98 23.03 -31.35
C ASN A 154 18.48 23.39 -31.29
N GLU A 155 19.40 22.43 -31.20
CA GLU A 155 20.83 22.74 -31.07
C GLU A 155 21.68 22.22 -32.23
N GLY A 156 21.60 22.93 -33.36
CA GLY A 156 22.79 23.20 -34.14
C GLY A 156 23.63 24.27 -33.44
N LYS A 157 24.47 23.87 -32.47
CA LYS A 157 25.77 24.50 -32.10
C LYS A 157 26.32 23.94 -30.77
N ASP A 158 27.40 23.18 -30.91
CA ASP A 158 28.56 23.03 -30.02
C ASP A 158 28.40 23.40 -28.54
N ILE A 159 27.93 22.45 -27.73
CA ILE A 159 28.27 22.37 -26.30
C ILE A 159 28.73 20.94 -26.00
N ILE A 160 29.90 20.83 -25.39
CA ILE A 160 30.54 19.56 -25.00
C ILE A 160 29.67 18.87 -23.94
N LYS A 161 28.78 17.96 -24.40
CA LYS A 161 27.90 17.15 -23.56
C LYS A 161 28.72 16.10 -22.78
N LYS A 162 28.64 16.12 -21.44
CA LYS A 162 29.03 14.96 -20.62
C LYS A 162 28.13 13.79 -21.02
N LYS A 163 28.71 12.78 -21.67
CA LYS A 163 27.96 11.61 -22.14
C LYS A 163 27.34 10.88 -20.95
N PRO A 164 26.07 10.47 -21.02
CA PRO A 164 25.48 9.59 -20.01
C PRO A 164 26.28 8.28 -19.97
N SER A 165 26.41 7.74 -18.76
CA SER A 165 27.14 6.49 -18.50
C SER A 165 26.72 5.39 -19.48
N LEU A 166 27.70 4.66 -20.01
CA LEU A 166 27.46 3.52 -20.92
C LEU A 166 26.47 2.52 -20.34
N SER A 167 26.43 2.37 -19.00
CA SER A 167 25.48 1.50 -18.30
C SER A 167 24.01 1.95 -18.44
N SER A 168 23.75 3.26 -18.40
CA SER A 168 22.40 3.81 -18.57
C SER A 168 21.90 3.61 -19.99
N ARG A 169 22.76 3.81 -21.00
CA ARG A 169 22.41 3.55 -22.42
C ARG A 169 22.20 2.07 -22.72
N LEU A 170 22.95 1.19 -22.07
CA LEU A 170 22.80 -0.25 -22.21
C LEU A 170 21.53 -0.76 -21.52
N TRP A 171 21.20 -0.23 -20.33
CA TRP A 171 19.96 -0.56 -19.62
C TRP A 171 18.72 -0.10 -20.39
N HIS A 172 18.78 1.11 -20.95
CA HIS A 172 17.69 1.66 -21.74
C HIS A 172 17.50 0.91 -23.07
N LYS A 173 18.60 0.52 -23.75
CA LYS A 173 18.53 -0.36 -24.94
C LYS A 173 18.03 -1.76 -24.61
N PHE A 174 18.37 -2.30 -23.43
CA PHE A 174 17.85 -3.57 -22.96
C PHE A 174 16.34 -3.48 -22.71
N GLN A 175 15.85 -2.42 -22.06
CA GLN A 175 14.43 -2.18 -21.84
C GLN A 175 13.64 -2.03 -23.16
N ILE A 176 14.17 -1.29 -24.14
CA ILE A 176 13.47 -1.07 -25.42
C ILE A 176 13.46 -2.34 -26.28
N ASN A 177 14.61 -3.02 -26.44
CA ASN A 177 14.72 -4.16 -27.37
C ASN A 177 14.25 -5.51 -26.78
N VAL A 178 14.28 -5.68 -25.46
CA VAL A 178 13.89 -6.95 -24.80
C VAL A 178 12.49 -6.88 -24.19
N LEU A 179 12.05 -5.72 -23.71
CA LEU A 179 10.73 -5.54 -23.09
C LEU A 179 9.71 -4.81 -24.00
N GLY A 180 10.11 -4.40 -25.21
CA GLY A 180 9.21 -3.80 -26.20
C GLY A 180 8.56 -2.49 -25.76
N ALA A 181 9.20 -1.75 -24.86
CA ALA A 181 8.55 -0.66 -24.15
C ALA A 181 8.75 0.71 -24.83
N SER A 182 7.66 1.36 -25.26
CA SER A 182 7.61 2.83 -25.42
C SER A 182 7.47 3.52 -24.05
N ASP A 183 7.79 4.81 -23.92
CA ASP A 183 7.71 5.53 -22.63
C ASP A 183 6.32 5.46 -21.97
N ASN A 184 5.25 5.32 -22.77
CA ASN A 184 3.90 5.09 -22.25
C ASN A 184 3.73 3.67 -21.70
N SER A 185 4.34 2.66 -22.32
CA SER A 185 4.25 1.27 -21.85
C SER A 185 4.99 1.02 -20.53
N HIS A 186 6.06 1.76 -20.22
CA HIS A 186 6.72 1.67 -18.91
C HIS A 186 5.81 2.20 -17.80
N ILE A 187 5.09 3.30 -18.05
CA ILE A 187 4.14 3.83 -17.07
C ILE A 187 2.91 2.92 -16.93
N CYS A 188 2.40 2.36 -18.02
CA CYS A 188 1.33 1.36 -17.96
C CYS A 188 1.77 0.08 -17.22
N ALA A 189 3.02 -0.35 -17.37
CA ALA A 189 3.58 -1.49 -16.62
C ALA A 189 3.69 -1.18 -15.12
N VAL A 190 4.14 0.02 -14.76
CA VAL A 190 4.19 0.50 -13.37
C VAL A 190 2.77 0.63 -12.80
N GLY A 191 1.81 1.16 -13.57
CA GLY A 191 0.40 1.25 -13.19
C GLY A 191 -0.23 -0.11 -12.93
N THR A 192 -0.03 -1.07 -13.85
CA THR A 192 -0.50 -2.46 -13.68
C THR A 192 0.11 -3.10 -12.43
N THR A 193 1.42 -2.93 -12.22
CA THR A 193 2.10 -3.45 -11.03
C THR A 193 1.55 -2.81 -9.75
N ALA A 194 1.31 -1.51 -9.76
CA ALA A 194 0.77 -0.77 -8.64
C ALA A 194 -0.62 -1.26 -8.24
N ARG A 195 -1.52 -1.46 -9.21
CA ARG A 195 -2.86 -2.01 -8.99
C ARG A 195 -2.79 -3.39 -8.33
N ASN A 196 -1.97 -4.29 -8.89
CA ASN A 196 -1.82 -5.65 -8.34
C ASN A 196 -1.27 -5.62 -6.91
N VAL A 197 -0.29 -4.76 -6.64
CA VAL A 197 0.30 -4.60 -5.30
C VAL A 197 -0.73 -4.04 -4.32
N LEU A 198 -1.53 -3.04 -4.72
CA LEU A 198 -2.55 -2.45 -3.84
C LEU A 198 -3.65 -3.45 -3.48
N LEU A 199 -4.13 -4.24 -4.45
CA LEU A 199 -5.10 -5.31 -4.21
C LEU A 199 -4.55 -6.33 -3.22
N GLN A 200 -3.36 -6.87 -3.49
CA GLN A 200 -2.73 -7.86 -2.62
C GLN A 200 -2.43 -7.33 -1.22
N LEU A 201 -2.02 -6.07 -1.10
CA LEU A 201 -1.65 -5.47 0.17
C LEU A 201 -2.82 -5.45 1.15
N PHE A 202 -3.98 -4.97 0.72
CA PHE A 202 -5.11 -4.80 1.62
C PHE A 202 -5.92 -6.08 1.79
N ASP A 203 -6.04 -6.91 0.76
CA ASP A 203 -6.68 -8.23 0.89
C ASP A 203 -5.91 -9.14 1.86
N SER A 204 -4.57 -9.03 1.89
CA SER A 204 -3.75 -9.82 2.81
C SER A 204 -3.71 -9.29 4.24
N HIS A 205 -3.99 -8.00 4.45
CA HIS A 205 -3.89 -7.38 5.77
C HIS A 205 -5.19 -7.49 6.55
N PHE A 206 -6.33 -7.32 5.89
CA PHE A 206 -7.65 -7.49 6.49
C PHE A 206 -8.06 -8.97 6.47
N SER A 207 -7.15 -9.85 6.85
CA SER A 207 -7.34 -11.30 6.83
C SER A 207 -7.98 -11.82 8.12
N GLU A 208 -8.25 -13.13 8.17
CA GLU A 208 -8.77 -13.80 9.38
C GLU A 208 -7.85 -13.62 10.59
N GLU A 209 -6.53 -13.51 10.39
CA GLU A 209 -5.57 -13.28 11.48
C GLU A 209 -5.78 -11.92 12.16
N ASP A 210 -6.05 -10.89 11.37
CA ASP A 210 -6.32 -9.53 11.86
C ASP A 210 -7.68 -9.47 12.60
N ILE A 211 -8.69 -10.20 12.12
CA ILE A 211 -9.95 -10.35 12.84
C ILE A 211 -9.75 -11.06 14.17
N LYS A 212 -8.93 -12.11 14.24
CA LYS A 212 -8.63 -12.80 15.51
C LYS A 212 -8.02 -11.86 16.53
N VAL A 213 -7.13 -10.95 16.12
CA VAL A 213 -6.57 -9.92 17.01
C VAL A 213 -7.68 -9.01 17.53
N SER A 214 -8.56 -8.55 16.62
CA SER A 214 -9.70 -7.71 16.98
C SER A 214 -10.68 -8.42 17.91
N GLU A 215 -10.94 -9.72 17.70
CA GLU A 215 -11.81 -10.54 18.55
C GLU A 215 -11.27 -10.71 19.98
N LEU A 216 -9.95 -10.79 20.13
CA LEU A 216 -9.29 -10.90 21.43
C LEU A 216 -9.31 -9.57 22.20
N LEU A 217 -9.21 -8.44 21.50
CA LEU A 217 -9.02 -7.11 22.11
C LEU A 217 -10.33 -6.33 22.32
N ILE A 218 -11.37 -6.63 21.53
CA ILE A 218 -12.63 -5.90 21.55
C ILE A 218 -13.67 -6.71 22.32
N LYS A 219 -14.24 -6.11 23.38
CA LYS A 219 -15.26 -6.77 24.20
C LYS A 219 -16.54 -6.94 23.39
N LEU A 220 -17.27 -8.01 23.65
CA LEU A 220 -18.55 -8.29 22.99
C LEU A 220 -19.56 -7.14 23.10
N GLU A 221 -19.56 -6.41 24.21
CA GLU A 221 -20.45 -5.27 24.48
C GLU A 221 -20.15 -4.04 23.59
N GLU A 222 -18.93 -3.93 23.09
CA GLU A 222 -18.48 -2.85 22.20
C GLU A 222 -18.70 -3.21 20.73
N LYS A 223 -19.00 -4.48 20.45
CA LYS A 223 -19.27 -4.93 19.09
C LYS A 223 -20.70 -4.57 18.72
N ASP A 224 -20.87 -4.09 17.50
CA ASP A 224 -22.17 -3.96 16.88
C ASP A 224 -22.74 -5.38 16.75
N THR A 225 -23.64 -5.72 17.66
CA THR A 225 -24.47 -6.90 17.56
C THR A 225 -25.47 -6.60 16.46
N GLN A 226 -25.13 -6.94 15.22
CA GLN A 226 -26.13 -7.15 14.18
C GLN A 226 -26.92 -8.41 14.58
N ASP A 227 -27.81 -8.26 15.56
CA ASP A 227 -28.97 -9.12 15.71
C ASP A 227 -29.96 -8.71 14.60
N ASP A 228 -29.77 -9.26 13.39
CA ASP A 228 -30.78 -9.36 12.34
C ASP A 228 -30.72 -10.76 11.69
#